data_AF-A0AAP8GFB8-F1
#
_entry.id   AF-A0AAP8GFB8-F1
#
_cell.length_a   1.000
_cell.length_b   1.000
_cell.length_c   1.000
_cell.angle_alpha   90.00
_cell.angle_beta   90.00
_cell.angle_gamma   90.00
#
_symmetry.space_group_name_H-M   'P 1'
#
loop_
_entity.id
_entity.type
_entity.pdbx_description
1 polymer ?
#
loop_
_entity_poly.entity_id
_entity_poly.type
_entity_poly.pdbx_seq_one_letter_code
_entity_poly.pdbx_strand_id
1 'polypeptide(L)'
;RSIPERRPEDAVTYHMPTHCPSCGHELVRIEGEVALRCINPKCQAQLVEGLIHFVSRQAMNIDGLGTKIIQQLYQSELIKDVADIFYLTEEDLLPLDRMGQKKVDNLLAAIQQAKDNSLENLLFGLGIRHLGVKASQVLAEKYETIDRLLTVTEAELV
;
A
#
# COMPACT_ATOMS: atom_id res chain seq x y z
N ARG A 1 0.77 1.13 30.83
CA ARG A 1 -0.23 1.76 31.74
C ARG A 1 0.36 3.08 32.23
N SER A 2 -0.42 4.14 32.37
CA SER A 2 0.09 5.42 32.90
C SER A 2 0.54 5.29 34.36
N ILE A 3 1.47 6.15 34.80
CA ILE A 3 1.93 6.30 36.19
C ILE A 3 1.41 7.67 36.68
N PRO A 4 0.22 7.73 37.32
CA PRO A 4 -0.44 9.00 37.64
C PRO A 4 0.40 9.92 38.53
N GLU A 5 1.23 9.37 39.41
CA GLU A 5 2.05 10.08 40.39
C GLU A 5 3.18 10.90 39.74
N ARG A 6 3.47 10.63 38.46
CA ARG A 6 4.51 11.33 37.67
C ARG A 6 3.91 12.24 36.60
N ARG A 7 2.60 12.49 36.61
CA ARG A 7 1.95 13.36 35.62
C ARG A 7 2.39 14.81 35.84
N PRO A 8 2.99 15.48 34.83
CA PRO A 8 3.30 16.90 34.90
C PRO A 8 2.03 17.74 35.13
N GLU A 9 2.16 18.85 35.85
CA GLU A 9 1.03 19.76 36.12
C GLU A 9 0.49 20.43 34.84
N ASP A 10 1.34 20.61 33.83
CA ASP A 10 1.03 21.20 32.52
C ASP A 10 0.53 20.18 31.48
N ALA A 11 0.22 18.94 31.91
CA ALA A 11 -0.28 17.91 31.02
C ALA A 11 -1.64 18.30 30.41
N VAL A 12 -1.72 18.27 29.07
CA VAL A 12 -2.94 18.56 28.32
C VAL A 12 -3.75 17.29 28.00
N THR A 13 -5.06 17.44 27.90
CA THR A 13 -5.95 16.35 27.47
C THR A 13 -5.71 16.02 25.99
N TYR A 14 -5.59 14.73 25.68
CA TYR A 14 -5.54 14.25 24.31
C TYR A 14 -6.93 14.32 23.67
N HIS A 15 -7.01 14.95 22.50
CA HIS A 15 -8.20 14.95 21.66
C HIS A 15 -7.91 14.18 20.39
N MET A 16 -8.78 13.22 20.08
CA MET A 16 -8.69 12.47 18.84
C MET A 16 -8.99 13.40 17.65
N PRO A 17 -8.24 13.32 16.54
CA PRO A 17 -8.50 14.20 15.40
C PRO A 17 -9.89 13.96 14.83
N THR A 18 -10.58 15.03 14.42
CA THR A 18 -11.86 14.94 13.70
C THR A 18 -11.66 14.91 12.19
N HIS A 19 -10.52 15.39 11.70
CA HIS A 19 -10.16 15.43 10.29
C HIS A 19 -8.81 14.77 10.05
N CYS A 20 -8.64 14.17 8.88
CA CYS A 20 -7.43 13.47 8.49
C CYS A 20 -6.27 14.47 8.42
N PRO A 21 -5.16 14.25 9.13
CA PRO A 21 -4.01 15.16 9.09
C PRO A 21 -3.29 15.17 7.74
N SER A 22 -3.54 14.19 6.87
CA SER A 22 -2.94 14.13 5.53
C SER A 22 -3.78 14.85 4.47
N CYS A 23 -5.10 14.65 4.44
CA CYS A 23 -5.95 15.16 3.35
C CYS A 23 -7.09 16.09 3.82
N GLY A 24 -7.22 16.33 5.12
CA GLY A 24 -8.26 17.19 5.69
C GLY A 24 -9.68 16.62 5.66
N HIS A 25 -9.90 15.42 5.12
CA HIS A 25 -11.24 14.81 5.08
C HIS A 25 -11.72 14.39 6.48
N GLU A 26 -13.03 14.46 6.73
CA GLU A 26 -13.62 14.01 8.00
C GLU A 26 -13.28 12.55 8.30
N LEU A 27 -12.89 12.28 9.54
CA LEU A 27 -12.55 10.94 9.99
C LEU A 27 -13.79 10.23 10.52
N VAL A 28 -13.93 8.96 10.15
CA VAL A 28 -15.07 8.13 10.56
C VAL A 28 -14.61 6.95 11.39
N ARG A 29 -15.43 6.58 12.37
CA ARG A 29 -15.33 5.31 13.07
C ARG A 29 -16.38 4.38 12.47
N ILE A 30 -15.93 3.35 11.76
CA ILE A 30 -16.83 2.39 11.14
C ILE A 30 -17.51 1.58 12.24
N GLU A 31 -18.79 1.28 12.07
CA GLU A 31 -19.54 0.48 13.04
C GLU A 31 -18.83 -0.87 13.30
N GLY A 32 -18.69 -1.23 14.57
CA GLY A 32 -17.96 -2.41 15.00
C GLY A 32 -16.43 -2.26 15.05
N GLU A 33 -15.85 -1.15 14.57
CA GLU A 33 -14.40 -0.91 14.62
C GLU A 33 -13.97 0.06 15.73
N VAL A 34 -12.82 -0.23 16.34
CA VAL A 34 -12.14 0.68 17.27
C VAL A 34 -11.29 1.71 16.53
N ALA A 35 -10.90 1.42 15.29
CA ALA A 35 -10.06 2.31 14.50
C ALA A 35 -10.83 3.55 14.03
N LEU A 36 -10.15 4.70 14.06
CA LEU A 36 -10.57 5.90 13.37
C LEU A 36 -9.92 5.91 11.98
N ARG A 37 -10.71 6.11 10.92
CA ARG A 37 -10.25 5.95 9.55
C ARG A 37 -10.56 7.15 8.68
N CYS A 38 -9.69 7.40 7.71
CA CYS A 38 -9.98 8.26 6.57
C CYS A 38 -10.65 7.40 5.49
N ILE A 39 -11.78 7.84 4.96
CA ILE A 39 -12.52 7.15 3.88
C ILE A 39 -12.37 7.84 2.52
N ASN A 40 -11.53 8.86 2.43
CA ASN A 40 -11.27 9.54 1.16
C ASN A 40 -10.35 8.66 0.28
N PRO A 41 -10.85 8.14 -0.86
CA PRO A 41 -10.05 7.30 -1.76
C PRO A 41 -8.90 8.08 -2.44
N LYS A 42 -8.95 9.42 -2.44
CA LYS A 42 -7.89 10.29 -2.96
C LYS A 42 -6.92 10.78 -1.89
N CYS A 43 -6.94 10.18 -0.70
CA CYS A 43 -6.02 10.54 0.37
C CYS A 43 -4.59 10.16 -0.02
N GLN A 44 -3.70 11.15 -0.15
CA GLN A 44 -2.30 10.94 -0.51
C GLN A 44 -1.61 9.91 0.38
N ALA A 45 -1.80 9.97 1.70
CA ALA A 45 -1.22 8.99 2.61
C ALA A 45 -1.72 7.56 2.32
N GLN A 46 -3.00 7.38 1.97
CA GLN A 46 -3.52 6.06 1.64
C GLN A 46 -2.99 5.55 0.30
N LEU A 47 -2.88 6.43 -0.71
CA LEU A 47 -2.32 6.08 -2.01
C LEU A 47 -0.85 5.64 -1.89
N VAL A 48 -0.04 6.42 -1.17
CA VAL A 48 1.37 6.11 -0.92
C VAL A 48 1.52 4.82 -0.11
N GLU A 49 0.73 4.62 0.95
CA GLU A 49 0.76 3.36 1.71
C GLU A 49 0.29 2.16 0.88
N GLY A 50 -0.68 2.34 -0.02
CA GLY A 50 -1.09 1.31 -0.98
C GLY A 50 0.04 0.90 -1.92
N LEU A 51 0.77 1.87 -2.46
CA LEU A 51 1.96 1.62 -3.28
C LEU A 51 3.07 0.89 -2.50
N ILE A 52 3.32 1.30 -1.25
CA ILE A 52 4.30 0.65 -0.35
C ILE A 52 3.89 -0.79 -0.04
N HIS A 53 2.60 -1.01 0.21
CA HIS A 53 2.06 -2.34 0.48
C HIS A 53 2.21 -3.25 -0.74
N PHE A 54 1.89 -2.75 -1.93
CA PHE A 54 1.98 -3.49 -3.19
C PHE A 54 3.38 -4.04 -3.45
N VAL A 55 4.42 -3.23 -3.23
CA VAL A 55 5.82 -3.62 -3.48
C VAL A 55 6.45 -4.42 -2.35
N SER A 56 5.74 -4.61 -1.23
CA SER A 56 6.26 -5.27 -0.03
C SER A 56 6.61 -6.74 -0.27
N ARG A 57 7.45 -7.29 0.62
CA ARG A 57 7.96 -8.68 0.52
C ARG A 57 6.89 -9.77 0.44
N GLN A 58 5.74 -9.57 1.11
CA GLN A 58 4.64 -10.54 1.10
C GLN A 58 3.67 -10.32 -0.07
N ALA A 59 3.78 -9.19 -0.76
CA ALA A 59 2.98 -8.84 -1.92
C ALA A 59 3.79 -9.11 -3.19
N MET A 60 4.05 -8.09 -4.02
CA MET A 60 4.75 -8.26 -5.28
C MET A 60 6.27 -8.35 -5.14
N ASN A 61 6.81 -8.20 -3.93
CA ASN A 61 8.23 -8.41 -3.61
C ASN A 61 9.18 -7.73 -4.62
N ILE A 62 9.00 -6.43 -4.84
CA ILE A 62 9.84 -5.68 -5.78
C ILE A 62 11.09 -5.19 -5.05
N ASP A 63 12.14 -6.01 -5.08
CA ASP A 63 13.39 -5.72 -4.41
C ASP A 63 14.00 -4.39 -4.90
N GLY A 64 14.41 -3.56 -3.94
CA GLY A 64 14.94 -2.24 -4.22
C GLY A 64 13.88 -1.13 -4.33
N LEU A 65 12.59 -1.45 -4.47
CA LEU A 65 11.51 -0.46 -4.51
C LEU A 65 10.92 -0.20 -3.11
N GLY A 66 11.73 0.35 -2.22
CA GLY A 66 11.32 0.63 -0.84
C GLY A 66 10.53 1.93 -0.65
N THR A 67 10.01 2.15 0.57
CA THR A 67 9.21 3.33 0.97
C THR A 67 9.78 4.66 0.50
N LYS A 68 11.08 4.88 0.65
CA LYS A 68 11.72 6.15 0.24
C LYS A 68 11.69 6.40 -1.26
N ILE A 69 11.75 5.34 -2.07
CA ILE A 69 11.75 5.46 -3.53
C ILE A 69 10.31 5.66 -4.00
N ILE A 70 9.35 4.91 -3.45
CA ILE A 70 7.92 5.14 -3.70
C ILE A 70 7.52 6.59 -3.38
N GLN A 71 7.96 7.12 -2.23
CA GLN A 71 7.67 8.51 -1.87
C GLN A 71 8.27 9.50 -2.87
N GLN A 72 9.50 9.30 -3.33
CA GLN A 72 10.12 10.16 -4.33
C GLN A 72 9.43 10.08 -5.69
N LEU A 73 9.10 8.88 -6.15
CA LEU A 73 8.36 8.65 -7.40
C LEU A 73 7.00 9.33 -7.36
N TYR A 74 6.26 9.17 -6.26
CA TYR A 74 4.96 9.80 -6.08
C TYR A 74 5.07 11.34 -5.99
N GLN A 75 6.05 11.87 -5.25
CA GLN A 75 6.29 13.31 -5.12
C GLN A 75 6.74 13.97 -6.43
N SER A 76 7.45 13.20 -7.27
CA SER A 76 7.88 13.65 -8.60
C SER A 76 6.81 13.41 -9.68
N GLU A 77 5.60 12.97 -9.28
CA GLU A 77 4.47 12.64 -10.15
C GLU A 77 4.77 11.57 -11.22
N LEU A 78 5.82 10.77 -11.02
CA LEU A 78 6.21 9.66 -11.91
C LEU A 78 5.30 8.44 -11.76
N ILE A 79 4.67 8.28 -10.59
CA ILE A 79 3.67 7.24 -10.34
C ILE A 79 2.47 7.83 -9.58
N LYS A 80 1.29 7.32 -9.89
CA LYS A 80 0.02 7.65 -9.21
C LYS A 80 -0.66 6.39 -8.69
N ASP A 81 -0.51 5.28 -9.39
CA ASP A 81 -1.00 3.98 -8.98
C ASP A 81 0.01 2.85 -9.20
N VAL A 82 -0.39 1.62 -8.88
CA VAL A 82 0.49 0.44 -8.93
C VAL A 82 0.86 0.04 -10.35
N ALA A 83 0.06 0.41 -11.37
CA ALA A 83 0.33 0.06 -12.76
C ALA A 83 1.49 0.90 -13.31
N ASP A 84 1.57 2.18 -12.93
CA ASP A 84 2.63 3.10 -13.34
C ASP A 84 4.04 2.56 -13.04
N ILE A 85 4.19 1.78 -11.97
CA ILE A 85 5.46 1.14 -11.58
C ILE A 85 6.07 0.33 -12.74
N PHE A 86 5.22 -0.35 -13.51
CA PHE A 86 5.67 -1.23 -14.60
C PHE A 86 6.05 -0.50 -15.90
N TYR A 87 5.85 0.82 -15.93
CA TYR A 87 6.21 1.70 -17.05
C TYR A 87 7.44 2.58 -16.76
N LEU A 88 8.00 2.51 -15.55
CA LEU A 88 9.19 3.27 -15.18
C LEU A 88 10.38 2.91 -16.08
N THR A 89 11.09 3.95 -16.50
CA THR A 89 12.28 3.85 -17.33
C THR A 89 13.55 4.16 -16.54
N GLU A 90 14.70 3.93 -17.16
CA GLU A 90 15.99 4.29 -16.56
C GLU A 90 16.11 5.80 -16.36
N GLU A 91 15.61 6.57 -17.32
CA GLU A 91 15.59 8.03 -17.32
C GLU A 91 14.74 8.61 -16.19
N ASP A 92 13.68 7.91 -15.78
CA ASP A 92 12.83 8.30 -14.64
C ASP A 92 13.53 8.04 -13.30
N LEU A 93 14.35 6.99 -13.23
CA LEU A 93 14.92 6.48 -11.97
C LEU A 93 16.30 7.05 -11.65
N LEU A 94 17.15 7.28 -12.65
CA LEU A 94 18.50 7.84 -12.46
C LEU A 94 18.53 9.19 -11.72
N PRO A 95 17.60 10.13 -11.96
CA PRO A 95 17.58 11.43 -11.26
C PRO A 95 17.22 11.35 -9.78
N LEU A 96 16.69 10.22 -9.30
CA LEU A 96 16.24 10.07 -7.91
C LEU A 96 17.42 10.00 -6.93
N ASP A 97 17.18 10.42 -5.69
CA ASP A 97 18.21 10.43 -4.66
C ASP A 97 18.74 9.02 -4.39
N ARG A 98 20.07 8.89 -4.44
CA ARG A 98 20.79 7.63 -4.18
C ARG A 98 20.41 6.52 -5.17
N MET A 99 20.15 6.89 -6.41
CA MET A 99 20.13 5.97 -7.55
C MET A 99 21.42 6.08 -8.33
N GLY A 100 22.06 4.93 -8.55
CA GLY A 100 23.20 4.81 -9.45
C GLY A 100 22.91 3.66 -10.42
N GLN A 101 23.58 3.67 -11.57
CA GLN A 101 23.29 2.79 -12.71
C GLN A 101 22.92 1.36 -12.31
N LYS A 102 23.84 0.65 -11.64
CA LYS A 102 23.64 -0.74 -11.22
C LYS A 102 22.37 -0.95 -10.37
N LYS A 103 22.01 0.02 -9.53
CA LYS A 103 20.82 -0.07 -8.68
C LYS A 103 19.55 0.14 -9.51
N VAL A 104 19.60 1.03 -10.51
CA VAL A 104 18.51 1.22 -11.46
C VAL A 104 18.31 -0.04 -12.30
N ASP A 105 19.38 -0.62 -12.84
CA ASP A 105 19.33 -1.87 -13.61
C ASP A 105 18.69 -3.01 -12.79
N ASN A 106 19.13 -3.17 -11.54
CA ASN A 106 18.57 -4.18 -10.64
C ASN A 106 17.09 -3.93 -10.32
N LEU A 107 16.70 -2.67 -10.13
CA LEU A 107 15.31 -2.30 -9.84
C LEU A 107 14.40 -2.56 -11.04
N LEU A 108 14.81 -2.17 -12.25
CA LEU A 108 14.06 -2.45 -13.48
C LEU A 108 13.93 -3.96 -13.71
N ALA A 109 14.99 -4.74 -13.44
CA ALA A 109 14.92 -6.20 -13.50
C ALA A 109 13.92 -6.78 -12.49
N ALA A 110 13.92 -6.28 -11.24
CA ALA A 110 12.96 -6.70 -10.22
C ALA A 110 11.52 -6.34 -10.60
N ILE A 111 11.28 -5.16 -11.18
CA ILE A 111 9.97 -4.73 -11.67
C ILE A 111 9.48 -5.66 -12.79
N GLN A 112 10.34 -6.05 -13.74
CA GLN A 112 9.95 -7.00 -14.78
C GLN A 112 9.65 -8.38 -14.20
N GLN A 113 10.50 -8.88 -13.29
CA GLN A 113 10.29 -10.18 -12.64
C GLN A 113 8.97 -10.23 -11.86
N ALA A 114 8.56 -9.13 -11.23
CA ALA A 114 7.33 -9.07 -10.46
C ALA A 114 6.06 -9.33 -11.29
N LYS A 115 6.12 -9.18 -12.62
CA LYS A 115 5.01 -9.51 -13.52
C LYS A 115 4.68 -11.01 -13.54
N ASP A 116 5.65 -11.85 -13.21
CA ASP A 116 5.51 -13.31 -13.17
C ASP A 116 5.06 -13.82 -11.79
N ASN A 117 4.78 -12.92 -10.85
CA ASN A 117 4.28 -13.32 -9.53
C ASN A 117 2.90 -13.97 -9.61
N SER A 118 2.63 -14.80 -8.61
CA SER A 118 1.38 -15.55 -8.49
C SER A 118 0.17 -14.66 -8.15
N LEU A 119 -1.02 -15.19 -8.42
CA LEU A 119 -2.28 -14.46 -8.23
C LEU A 119 -2.50 -14.08 -6.76
N GLU A 120 -2.12 -14.91 -5.80
CA GLU A 120 -2.27 -14.59 -4.37
C GLU A 120 -1.42 -13.39 -3.95
N ASN A 121 -0.22 -13.23 -4.54
CA ASN A 121 0.64 -12.09 -4.28
C ASN A 121 0.04 -10.81 -4.85
N LEU A 122 -0.53 -10.89 -6.07
CA LEU A 122 -1.26 -9.78 -6.68
C LEU A 122 -2.46 -9.37 -5.82
N LEU A 123 -3.32 -10.33 -5.46
CA LEU A 123 -4.52 -10.08 -4.64
C LEU A 123 -4.18 -9.47 -3.29
N PHE A 124 -3.15 -9.99 -2.62
CA PHE A 124 -2.67 -9.41 -1.37
C PHE A 124 -2.10 -8.00 -1.60
N GLY A 125 -1.30 -7.79 -2.65
CA GLY A 125 -0.70 -6.50 -2.99
C GLY A 125 -1.69 -5.41 -3.34
N LEU A 126 -2.87 -5.74 -3.88
CA LEU A 126 -3.94 -4.79 -4.13
C LEU A 126 -4.54 -4.17 -2.86
N GLY A 127 -4.22 -4.71 -1.67
CA GLY A 127 -4.58 -4.09 -0.39
C GLY A 127 -6.09 -4.06 -0.12
N ILE A 128 -6.85 -5.01 -0.67
CA ILE A 128 -8.30 -5.09 -0.51
C ILE A 128 -8.62 -5.30 0.98
N ARG A 129 -9.59 -4.53 1.50
CA ARG A 129 -9.96 -4.58 2.91
C ARG A 129 -10.38 -6.00 3.30
N HIS A 130 -9.87 -6.48 4.44
CA HIS A 130 -10.05 -7.84 4.96
C HIS A 130 -9.37 -8.96 4.17
N LEU A 131 -8.71 -8.64 3.04
CA LEU A 131 -8.00 -9.60 2.22
C LEU A 131 -6.52 -9.69 2.63
N GLY A 132 -6.25 -10.47 3.67
CA GLY A 132 -4.88 -10.80 4.09
C GLY A 132 -4.28 -11.97 3.28
N VAL A 133 -2.99 -12.26 3.50
CA VAL A 133 -2.22 -13.31 2.79
C VAL A 133 -2.99 -14.62 2.67
N LYS A 134 -3.54 -15.13 3.77
CA LYS A 134 -4.29 -16.39 3.78
C LYS A 134 -5.56 -16.33 2.92
N ALA A 135 -6.30 -15.23 2.98
CA ALA A 135 -7.51 -15.08 2.19
C ALA A 135 -7.17 -14.97 0.70
N SER A 136 -6.11 -14.23 0.34
CA SER A 136 -5.60 -14.16 -1.03
C SER A 136 -5.20 -15.53 -1.58
N GLN A 137 -4.53 -16.36 -0.77
CA GLN A 137 -4.18 -17.73 -1.13
C GLN A 137 -5.42 -18.58 -1.43
N VAL A 138 -6.42 -18.55 -0.54
CA VAL A 138 -7.67 -19.31 -0.73
C VAL A 138 -8.41 -18.88 -2.00
N LEU A 139 -8.46 -17.57 -2.29
CA LEU A 139 -9.07 -17.06 -3.52
C LEU A 139 -8.28 -17.50 -4.76
N ALA A 140 -6.96 -17.38 -4.72
CA ALA A 140 -6.11 -17.78 -5.85
C ALA A 140 -6.21 -19.28 -6.14
N GLU A 141 -6.22 -20.13 -5.10
CA GLU A 141 -6.37 -21.58 -5.24
C GLU A 141 -7.75 -21.97 -5.81
N LYS A 142 -8.82 -21.28 -5.40
CA LYS A 142 -10.18 -21.62 -5.85
C LYS A 142 -10.48 -21.14 -7.27
N TYR A 143 -10.03 -19.93 -7.62
CA TYR A 143 -10.42 -19.27 -8.86
C TYR A 143 -9.33 -19.27 -9.93
N GLU A 144 -8.08 -19.53 -9.59
CA GLU A 144 -6.91 -19.71 -10.47
C GLU A 144 -6.50 -18.49 -11.31
N THR A 145 -7.44 -17.73 -11.84
CA THR A 145 -7.21 -16.54 -12.67
C THR A 145 -8.00 -15.34 -12.16
N ILE A 146 -7.46 -14.14 -12.43
CA ILE A 146 -8.14 -12.90 -12.11
C ILE A 146 -9.45 -12.74 -12.90
N ASP A 147 -9.46 -13.15 -14.18
CA ASP A 147 -10.66 -13.08 -15.03
C ASP A 147 -11.80 -13.91 -14.46
N ARG A 148 -11.50 -15.11 -13.94
CA ARG A 148 -12.50 -15.94 -13.29
C ARG A 148 -13.00 -15.28 -12.02
N LEU A 149 -12.11 -14.80 -11.16
CA LEU A 149 -12.49 -14.11 -9.91
C LEU A 149 -13.39 -12.90 -10.16
N LEU A 150 -13.17 -12.14 -11.24
CA LEU A 150 -13.99 -10.98 -11.60
C LEU A 150 -15.43 -11.32 -11.99
N THR A 151 -15.72 -12.58 -12.32
CA THR A 151 -17.06 -13.05 -12.69
C THR A 151 -17.83 -13.72 -11.54
N VAL A 152 -17.19 -13.90 -10.39
CA VAL A 152 -17.76 -14.57 -9.22
C VAL A 152 -18.79 -13.67 -8.55
N THR A 153 -19.95 -14.23 -8.21
CA THR A 153 -20.98 -13.53 -7.43
C THR A 153 -20.69 -13.57 -5.93
N GLU A 154 -21.30 -12.67 -5.15
CA GLU A 154 -21.16 -12.65 -3.68
C GLU A 154 -21.53 -13.99 -3.04
N ALA A 155 -22.56 -14.67 -3.54
CA ALA A 155 -23.01 -15.98 -3.02
C ALA A 155 -22.00 -17.11 -3.30
N GLU A 156 -21.14 -16.95 -4.31
CA GLU A 156 -20.13 -17.93 -4.71
C GLU A 156 -18.75 -17.63 -4.09
N LEU A 157 -18.57 -16.40 -3.58
CA LEU A 157 -17.38 -15.95 -2.88
C LEU A 157 -17.24 -16.70 -1.56
N VAL A 158 -16.01 -17.16 -1.25
CA VAL A 158 -15.71 -17.97 -0.06
C VAL A 158 -15.84 -17.16 1.22
#